data_AF-A0A4Y2A243-F1
#
_entry.id   AF-A0A4Y2A243-F1
#
_cell.length_a   1.000
_cell.length_b   1.000
_cell.length_c   1.000
_cell.angle_alpha   90.00
_cell.angle_beta   90.00
_cell.angle_gamma   90.00
#
_symmetry.space_group_name_H-M   'P 1'
#
loop_
_entity.id
_entity.type
_entity.pdbx_description
1 polymer ?
#
loop_
_entity_poly.entity_id
_entity_poly.type
_entity_poly.pdbx_seq_one_letter_code
_entity_poly.pdbx_strand_id
1 'polypeptide(L)'
;MMSKNIFNADETRLFYRILPDKTLCFKGEKCSGGEISKERLTILLDCNMLGEFETPLVIGKARKPRCFTNIDVRKLDVSWNSNKKAWMTTEIMSDWFVDLDKRMKKQARKVLFFLDNATSHPDDLKLKNVK
;
A
#
# COMPACT_ATOMS: atom_id res chain seq x y z
N MET A 1 10.33 -25.80 1.85
CA MET A 1 10.09 -25.35 0.46
C MET A 1 8.76 -24.60 0.27
N MET A 2 7.66 -24.97 0.95
CA MET A 2 6.37 -24.26 0.83
C MET A 2 6.31 -22.88 1.50
N SER A 3 7.04 -22.68 2.60
CA SER A 3 6.98 -21.46 3.43
C SER A 3 7.33 -20.15 2.71
N LYS A 4 8.17 -20.20 1.66
CA LYS A 4 8.56 -19.01 0.91
C LYS A 4 7.53 -18.55 -0.13
N ASN A 5 6.63 -19.42 -0.56
CA ASN A 5 5.72 -19.12 -1.68
C ASN A 5 4.32 -18.72 -1.22
N ILE A 6 4.12 -18.60 0.09
CA ILE A 6 2.84 -18.24 0.68
C ILE A 6 3.03 -16.88 1.35
N PHE A 7 2.26 -15.90 0.90
CA PHE A 7 2.30 -14.53 1.39
C PHE A 7 0.98 -14.21 2.07
N ASN A 8 1.05 -13.45 3.15
CA ASN A 8 -0.10 -12.73 3.68
C ASN A 8 0.07 -11.26 3.30
N ALA A 9 -0.98 -10.65 2.76
CA ALA A 9 -0.98 -9.25 2.36
C ALA A 9 -2.15 -8.49 3.00
N ASP A 10 -1.92 -7.22 3.32
CA ASP A 10 -2.92 -6.36 3.95
C ASP A 10 -2.65 -4.88 3.64
N GLU A 11 -3.71 -4.07 3.65
CA GLU A 11 -3.65 -2.64 3.43
C GLU A 11 -3.65 -1.84 4.74
N THR A 12 -2.65 -0.99 4.90
CA THR A 12 -2.60 -0.04 6.02
C THR A 12 -2.75 1.42 5.55
N ARG A 13 -3.22 2.27 6.45
CA ARG A 13 -3.34 3.71 6.23
C ARG A 13 -2.28 4.44 7.04
N LEU A 14 -1.40 5.17 6.35
CA LEU A 14 -0.39 6.01 6.97
C LEU A 14 -0.86 7.47 6.98
N PHE A 15 -1.17 8.00 8.16
CA PHE A 15 -1.50 9.42 8.35
C PHE A 15 -0.24 10.19 8.72
N TYR A 16 0.42 10.80 7.72
CA TYR A 16 1.74 11.40 7.89
C TYR A 16 1.73 12.89 8.29
N ARG A 17 0.55 13.52 8.32
CA ARG A 17 0.36 14.91 8.79
C ARG A 17 -0.54 15.01 10.01
N ILE A 18 -0.91 13.88 10.61
CA ILE A 18 -1.78 13.90 11.77
C ILE A 18 -1.05 14.52 12.96
N LEU A 19 -1.72 15.45 13.65
CA LEU A 19 -1.23 15.96 14.92
C LEU A 19 -1.59 14.97 16.03
N PRO A 20 -0.81 14.88 17.12
CA PRO A 20 -1.20 14.10 18.29
C PRO A 20 -2.56 14.57 18.83
N ASP A 21 -3.41 13.63 19.23
CA ASP A 21 -4.72 13.92 19.83
C ASP A 21 -4.62 14.65 21.19
N LYS A 22 -3.40 14.70 21.75
CA LYS A 22 -3.06 15.43 22.98
C LYS A 22 -1.87 16.34 22.71
N THR A 23 -2.11 17.63 22.63
CA THR A 23 -1.09 18.66 22.75
C THR A 23 -0.65 18.77 24.21
N LEU A 24 0.64 19.03 24.45
CA LEU A 24 1.14 19.50 25.75
C LEU A 24 0.54 20.88 26.02
N CYS A 25 -0.68 20.93 26.53
CA CYS A 25 -1.27 22.16 27.01
C CYS A 25 -0.73 22.48 28.39
N PHE A 26 -0.41 23.74 28.64
CA PHE A 26 -0.14 24.21 29.99
C PHE A 26 -1.36 23.93 30.87
N LYS A 27 -1.10 23.51 32.12
CA LYS A 27 -2.15 23.18 33.09
C LYS A 27 -3.06 24.40 33.28
N GLY A 28 -4.26 24.35 32.71
CA GLY A 28 -5.25 25.44 32.78
C GLY A 28 -5.72 25.99 31.42
N GLU A 29 -5.06 25.65 30.32
CA GLU A 29 -5.46 26.09 28.99
C GLU A 29 -6.39 25.08 28.30
N LYS A 30 -7.52 25.56 27.76
CA LYS A 30 -8.36 24.76 26.86
C LYS A 30 -7.69 24.72 25.49
N CYS A 31 -7.24 23.54 25.07
CA CYS A 31 -6.84 23.35 23.68
C CYS A 31 -8.09 23.44 22.79
N SER A 32 -8.22 24.51 22.01
CA SER A 32 -9.28 24.65 21.03
C SER A 32 -8.68 25.10 19.71
N GLY A 33 -8.82 24.28 18.66
CA GLY A 33 -8.62 24.73 17.28
C GLY A 33 -7.50 24.06 16.47
N GLY A 34 -7.48 22.73 16.41
CA GLY A 34 -6.69 22.01 15.39
C GLY A 34 -7.59 21.11 14.53
N GLU A 35 -7.66 21.35 13.22
CA GLU A 35 -8.26 20.37 12.31
C GLU A 35 -7.27 19.21 12.12
N ILE A 36 -7.67 18.00 12.51
CA ILE A 36 -6.86 16.81 12.33
C ILE A 36 -6.67 16.58 10.83
N SER A 37 -5.43 16.73 10.35
CA SER A 37 -5.13 16.49 8.93
C SER A 37 -5.46 15.04 8.58
N LYS A 38 -6.42 14.86 7.67
CA LYS A 38 -6.81 13.56 7.12
C LYS A 38 -5.97 13.17 5.90
N GLU A 39 -4.81 13.80 5.71
CA GLU A 39 -3.86 13.40 4.68
C GLU A 39 -3.29 12.03 5.02
N ARG A 40 -3.47 11.10 4.09
CA ARG A 40 -3.05 9.72 4.23
C ARG A 40 -2.46 9.18 2.94
N LEU A 41 -1.67 8.15 3.12
CA LEU A 41 -1.32 7.19 2.08
C LEU A 41 -2.01 5.86 2.42
N THR A 42 -2.46 5.13 1.41
CA THR A 42 -2.79 3.71 1.55
C THR A 42 -1.59 2.90 1.07
N ILE A 43 -1.17 1.91 1.85
CA ILE A 43 0.00 1.09 1.56
C ILE A 43 -0.43 -0.37 1.59
N LEU A 44 -0.22 -1.09 0.50
CA LEU A 44 -0.31 -2.55 0.48
C LEU A 44 1.06 -3.10 0.83
N LEU A 45 1.08 -3.97 1.84
CA LEU A 45 2.25 -4.69 2.29
C LEU A 45 1.94 -6.18 2.28
N ASP A 46 2.96 -6.98 2.04
CA ASP A 46 2.90 -8.43 2.12
C ASP A 46 4.13 -8.97 2.83
N CYS A 47 4.05 -10.21 3.28
CA CYS A 47 5.19 -10.91 3.85
C CYS A 47 4.97 -12.43 3.82
N ASN A 48 6.03 -13.19 3.56
CA ASN A 48 6.03 -14.64 3.72
C ASN A 48 6.67 -15.07 5.05
N MET A 49 6.65 -16.37 5.33
CA MET A 49 7.21 -16.92 6.58
C MET A 49 8.72 -16.74 6.74
N LEU A 50 9.45 -16.41 5.66
CA LEU A 50 10.89 -16.13 5.71
C LEU A 50 11.19 -14.64 5.92
N GLY A 51 10.17 -13.79 6.00
CA GLY A 51 10.34 -12.34 6.08
C GLY A 51 10.61 -11.69 4.72
N GLU A 52 10.44 -12.41 3.60
CA GLU A 52 10.51 -11.80 2.26
C GLU A 52 9.18 -11.10 1.95
N PHE A 53 9.26 -9.97 1.25
CA PHE A 53 8.10 -9.15 0.88
C PHE A 53 8.33 -8.52 -0.50
N GLU A 54 7.23 -8.20 -1.18
CA GLU A 54 7.27 -7.46 -2.45
C GLU A 54 7.45 -5.95 -2.22
N THR A 55 7.90 -5.24 -3.26
CA THR A 55 8.00 -3.78 -3.21
C THR A 55 6.65 -3.16 -2.83
N PRO A 56 6.57 -2.37 -1.75
CA PRO A 56 5.30 -1.82 -1.27
C PRO A 56 4.59 -0.99 -2.34
N LEU A 57 3.29 -1.19 -2.48
CA LEU A 57 2.43 -0.35 -3.30
C LEU A 57 1.86 0.78 -2.45
N VAL A 58 2.19 2.02 -2.82
CA VAL A 58 1.78 3.24 -2.11
C VAL A 58 0.83 4.04 -2.98
N ILE A 59 -0.33 4.38 -2.42
CA ILE A 59 -1.39 5.13 -3.10
C ILE A 59 -1.56 6.49 -2.43
N GLY A 60 -1.30 7.55 -3.19
CA GLY A 60 -1.52 8.93 -2.77
C GLY A 60 -2.67 9.63 -3.49
N LYS A 61 -2.91 10.90 -3.13
CA LYS A 61 -3.92 11.73 -3.81
C LYS A 61 -3.45 12.26 -5.17
N ALA A 62 -2.20 12.72 -5.21
CA ALA A 62 -1.63 13.37 -6.38
C ALA A 62 -0.84 12.36 -7.20
N ARG A 63 -1.00 12.40 -8.53
CA ARG A 63 -0.19 11.60 -9.46
C ARG A 63 1.31 11.86 -9.30
N LYS A 64 1.67 13.13 -9.08
CA LYS A 64 3.04 13.56 -8.74
C LYS A 64 2.98 14.57 -7.59
N PRO A 65 3.10 14.15 -6.32
CA PRO A 65 3.15 15.07 -5.19
C PRO A 65 4.38 15.98 -5.28
N ARG A 66 4.31 17.15 -4.64
CA ARG A 66 5.39 18.16 -4.68
C ARG A 66 6.73 17.62 -4.17
N CYS A 67 6.73 16.68 -3.24
CA CYS A 67 7.94 16.03 -2.76
C CYS A 67 8.65 15.18 -3.82
N PHE A 68 7.99 14.81 -4.92
CA PHE A 68 8.61 14.10 -6.04
C PHE A 68 9.14 15.05 -7.12
N THR A 69 9.20 16.35 -6.83
CA THR A 69 9.88 17.31 -7.72
C THR A 69 11.34 16.90 -7.84
N ASN A 70 11.83 16.77 -9.07
CA ASN A 70 13.20 16.32 -9.38
C ASN A 70 13.58 14.92 -8.87
N ILE A 71 12.60 14.11 -8.46
CA ILE A 71 12.81 12.70 -8.10
C ILE A 71 12.25 11.81 -9.22
N ASP A 72 13.04 10.86 -9.68
CA ASP A 72 12.54 9.75 -10.50
C ASP A 72 11.93 8.69 -9.58
N VAL A 73 10.61 8.69 -9.49
CA VAL A 73 9.84 7.80 -8.61
C VAL A 73 10.14 6.33 -8.91
N ARG A 74 10.51 5.98 -10.14
CA ARG A 74 10.84 4.61 -10.56
C ARG A 74 12.14 4.09 -9.94
N LYS A 75 12.97 4.98 -9.39
CA LYS A 75 14.21 4.63 -8.68
C LYS A 75 14.01 4.48 -7.18
N LEU A 76 12.81 4.74 -6.67
CA LEU A 76 12.48 4.48 -5.28
C LEU A 76 12.06 3.03 -5.13
N ASP A 77 12.32 2.44 -3.97
CA ASP A 77 11.87 1.09 -3.61
C ASP A 77 10.38 1.08 -3.21
N VAL A 78 9.55 1.79 -3.97
CA VAL A 78 8.09 1.83 -3.82
C VAL A 78 7.43 1.86 -5.20
N SER A 79 6.32 1.14 -5.34
CA SER A 79 5.43 1.31 -6.48
C SER A 79 4.42 2.41 -6.13
N TRP A 80 4.39 3.50 -6.90
CA TRP A 80 3.50 4.62 -6.64
C TRP A 80 2.27 4.60 -7.55
N ASN A 81 1.09 4.74 -6.96
CA ASN A 81 -0.17 4.96 -7.67
C ASN A 81 -0.94 6.14 -7.04
N SER A 82 -1.99 6.62 -7.71
CA SER A 82 -2.77 7.75 -7.22
C SER A 82 -4.21 7.74 -7.64
N ASN A 83 -5.10 8.16 -6.72
CA ASN A 83 -6.46 8.55 -7.04
C ASN A 83 -6.93 9.64 -6.07
N LYS A 84 -8.04 10.33 -6.37
CA LYS A 84 -8.52 11.47 -5.57
C LYS A 84 -8.73 11.15 -4.08
N LYS A 85 -9.01 9.89 -3.73
CA LYS A 85 -9.29 9.45 -2.35
C LYS A 85 -8.06 8.88 -1.63
N ALA A 86 -6.99 8.58 -2.36
CA ALA A 86 -5.84 7.80 -1.91
C ALA A 86 -6.23 6.44 -1.31
N TRP A 87 -7.15 5.72 -1.95
CA TRP A 87 -7.65 4.40 -1.51
C TRP A 87 -7.21 3.29 -2.44
N MET A 88 -7.18 2.05 -1.93
CA MET A 88 -7.15 0.88 -2.79
C MET A 88 -8.43 0.81 -3.63
N THR A 89 -8.29 0.42 -4.89
CA THR A 89 -9.42 0.12 -5.78
C THR A 89 -9.14 -1.20 -6.49
N THR A 90 -10.20 -1.84 -7.00
CA THR A 90 -10.10 -3.12 -7.72
C THR A 90 -9.17 -3.01 -8.93
N GLU A 91 -9.19 -1.89 -9.64
CA GLU A 91 -8.31 -1.65 -10.79
C GLU A 91 -6.84 -1.59 -10.35
N ILE A 92 -6.54 -0.82 -9.30
CA ILE A 92 -5.17 -0.67 -8.79
C ILE A 92 -4.62 -2.01 -8.30
N MET A 93 -5.41 -2.77 -7.55
CA MET A 93 -5.00 -4.08 -7.06
C MET A 93 -4.86 -5.09 -8.20
N SER A 94 -5.76 -5.08 -9.18
CA SER A 94 -5.67 -5.97 -10.35
C SER A 94 -4.42 -5.71 -11.17
N ASP A 95 -4.11 -4.44 -11.45
CA ASP A 95 -2.90 -4.05 -12.17
C ASP A 95 -1.63 -4.53 -11.43
N TRP A 96 -1.60 -4.35 -10.10
CA TRP A 96 -0.49 -4.80 -9.27
C TRP A 96 -0.30 -6.33 -9.32
N PHE A 97 -1.39 -7.09 -9.20
CA PHE A 97 -1.34 -8.55 -9.28
C PHE A 97 -0.97 -9.07 -10.67
N VAL A 98 -1.43 -8.42 -11.73
CA VAL A 98 -1.04 -8.75 -13.12
C VAL A 98 0.46 -8.54 -13.31
N ASP A 99 1.02 -7.46 -12.78
CA ASP A 99 2.46 -7.21 -12.84
C ASP A 99 3.26 -8.15 -11.95
N LEU A 100 2.76 -8.50 -10.77
CA LEU A 100 3.31 -9.54 -9.91
C LEU A 100 3.35 -10.89 -10.66
N ASP A 101 2.26 -11.30 -11.32
CA ASP A 101 2.20 -12.56 -12.08
C ASP A 101 3.26 -12.62 -13.17
N LYS A 102 3.46 -11.52 -13.91
CA LYS A 102 4.54 -11.41 -14.91
C LYS A 102 5.92 -11.57 -14.28
N ARG A 103 6.16 -10.99 -13.09
CA ARG A 103 7.44 -11.12 -12.37
C ARG A 103 7.65 -12.56 -11.87
N MET A 104 6.62 -13.16 -11.29
CA MET A 104 6.66 -14.55 -10.82
C MET A 104 6.89 -15.53 -11.97
N LYS A 105 6.28 -15.30 -13.14
CA LYS A 105 6.55 -16.06 -14.36
C LYS A 105 8.02 -16.00 -14.76
N LYS A 106 8.65 -14.82 -14.75
CA LYS A 106 10.07 -14.64 -15.09
C LYS A 106 10.99 -15.37 -14.11
N GLN A 107 10.58 -15.46 -12.85
CA GLN A 107 11.31 -16.19 -11.81
C GLN A 107 11.02 -17.71 -11.82
N ALA A 108 10.18 -18.20 -12.73
CA ALA A 108 9.65 -19.57 -12.73
C ALA A 108 9.06 -19.97 -11.36
N ARG A 109 8.44 -19.01 -10.67
CA ARG A 109 7.89 -19.15 -9.32
C ARG A 109 6.37 -19.13 -9.36
N LYS A 110 5.74 -19.94 -8.51
CA LYS A 110 4.31 -19.86 -8.22
C LYS A 110 4.12 -19.51 -6.75
N VAL A 111 3.23 -18.57 -6.48
CA VAL A 111 2.96 -18.03 -5.13
C VAL A 111 1.46 -18.02 -4.86
N LEU A 112 1.11 -18.10 -3.57
CA LEU A 112 -0.24 -17.97 -3.04
C LEU A 112 -0.28 -16.72 -2.15
N PHE A 113 -1.27 -15.86 -2.36
CA PHE A 113 -1.51 -14.67 -1.54
C PHE A 113 -2.80 -14.85 -0.74
N PHE A 114 -2.70 -14.65 0.57
CA PHE A 114 -3.86 -14.48 1.44
C PHE A 114 -4.17 -12.99 1.58
N LEU A 115 -5.43 -12.66 1.34
CA LEU A 115 -6.01 -11.33 1.46
C LEU A 115 -7.26 -11.41 2.35
N ASP A 116 -7.67 -10.29 2.94
CA ASP A 116 -8.97 -10.20 3.58
C ASP A 116 -10.11 -10.16 2.54
N ASN A 117 -11.37 -10.05 2.99
CA ASN A 117 -12.51 -10.00 2.08
C ASN A 117 -12.94 -8.54 1.84
N ALA A 118 -12.11 -7.77 1.15
CA ALA A 118 -12.39 -6.37 0.82
C ALA A 118 -12.96 -6.22 -0.60
N THR A 119 -13.86 -5.26 -0.79
CA THR A 119 -14.47 -4.98 -2.11
C THR A 119 -13.48 -4.56 -3.19
N SER A 120 -12.30 -4.09 -2.79
CA SER A 120 -11.21 -3.75 -3.72
C SER A 120 -10.42 -4.96 -4.20
N HIS A 121 -10.71 -6.15 -3.71
CA HIS A 121 -10.02 -7.36 -4.11
C HIS A 121 -10.75 -8.00 -5.29
N PRO A 122 -10.05 -8.33 -6.39
CA PRO A 122 -10.71 -8.80 -7.60
C PRO A 122 -11.09 -10.28 -7.50
N ASP A 123 -12.38 -10.59 -7.58
CA ASP A 123 -12.90 -11.96 -7.47
C ASP A 123 -12.63 -12.83 -8.71
N ASP A 124 -12.44 -12.23 -9.89
CA ASP A 124 -12.42 -12.90 -11.19
C ASP A 124 -11.06 -12.81 -11.92
N LEU A 125 -10.02 -12.36 -11.22
CA LEU A 125 -8.70 -12.18 -11.84
C LEU A 125 -8.01 -13.52 -12.12
N LYS A 126 -7.92 -13.89 -13.40
CA LYS A 126 -7.30 -15.16 -13.85
C LYS A 126 -5.80 -15.01 -14.04
N LEU A 127 -5.04 -15.33 -12.99
CA LEU A 127 -3.58 -15.35 -12.98
C LEU A 127 -3.04 -16.79 -13.12
N LYS A 128 -1.77 -16.93 -13.51
CA LYS A 128 -1.16 -18.26 -13.79
C LYS A 128 -0.13 -18.69 -12.74
N ASN A 129 0.51 -17.72 -12.11
CA ASN A 129 1.66 -17.86 -11.23
C ASN A 129 1.36 -17.29 -9.84
N VAL A 130 0.46 -16.32 -9.73
CA VAL A 130 -0.12 -15.89 -8.47
C VAL A 130 -1.49 -16.56 -8.31
N LYS A 131 -1.78 -17.05 -7.11
CA LYS A 131 -3.06 -17.60 -6.71
C LYS A 131 -3.57 -16.90 -5.47
#